data_AF-A0A1B7MQ48-F1
#
_entry.id   AF-A0A1B7MQ48-F1
#
_cell.length_a   1.000
_cell.length_b   1.000
_cell.length_c   1.000
_cell.angle_alpha   90.00
_cell.angle_beta   90.00
_cell.angle_gamma   90.00
#
_symmetry.space_group_name_H-M   'P 1'
#
loop_
_entity.id
_entity.type
_entity.pdbx_description
1 polymer ?
#
loop_
_entity_poly.entity_id
_entity_poly.type
_entity_poly.pdbx_seq_one_letter_code
_entity_poly.pdbx_strand_id
1 'polypeptide(L)'
;TLQNVCNQHGTELYPAFKKWCDEYFYIAHRQEIRGIGGIFFDDLSTEKHTRLLDDIERPRSKEDMFDFIKALGNAFIPSYLPILERRMSMAMPSTDKQRRWRLLRRGRYVKFNFMHDRGTKFGLKAPSACIESMLIMSLPETARWEYMTDMGSDPESEGRLVAVLKKPIDWVWLGK
;
A
#
# COMPACT_ATOMS: atom_id res chain seq x y z
N THR A 1 9.63 10.72 3.45
CA THR A 1 8.90 10.69 4.73
C THR A 1 9.02 9.35 5.42
N LEU A 2 8.49 8.25 4.87
CA LEU A 2 8.54 6.93 5.52
C LEU A 2 9.98 6.42 5.70
N GLN A 3 10.86 6.60 4.71
CA GLN A 3 12.27 6.24 4.82
C GLN A 3 12.96 6.97 5.98
N ASN A 4 12.72 8.27 6.15
CA ASN A 4 13.36 9.05 7.21
C ASN A 4 13.01 8.52 8.61
N VAL A 5 11.76 8.08 8.81
CA VAL A 5 11.35 7.45 10.07
C VAL A 5 12.04 6.11 10.25
N CYS A 6 12.05 5.26 9.22
CA CYS A 6 12.75 3.98 9.29
C CYS A 6 14.24 4.16 9.60
N ASN A 7 14.91 5.12 8.97
CA ASN A 7 16.33 5.41 9.17
C ASN A 7 16.68 5.84 10.61
N GLN A 8 15.72 6.38 11.39
CA GLN A 8 15.95 6.73 12.80
C GLN A 8 16.04 5.50 13.70
N HIS A 9 15.47 4.37 13.28
CA HIS A 9 15.41 3.13 14.06
C HIS A 9 16.21 1.98 13.43
N GLY A 10 16.66 2.14 12.17
CA GLY A 10 17.47 1.19 11.43
C GLY A 10 17.39 1.44 9.92
N THR A 11 18.53 1.73 9.28
CA THR A 11 18.59 2.05 7.84
C THR A 11 18.15 0.90 6.92
N GLU A 12 18.27 -0.34 7.38
CA GLU A 12 17.87 -1.53 6.61
C GLU A 12 16.39 -1.90 6.76
N LEU A 13 15.67 -1.26 7.68
CA LEU A 13 14.24 -1.53 7.89
C LEU A 13 13.39 -1.11 6.70
N TYR A 14 13.71 0.05 6.09
CA TYR A 14 12.96 0.56 4.96
C TYR A 14 12.98 -0.37 3.73
N PRO A 15 14.14 -0.81 3.20
CA PRO A 15 14.17 -1.69 2.04
C PRO A 15 13.46 -3.02 2.30
N ALA A 16 13.61 -3.60 3.49
CA ALA A 16 12.95 -4.84 3.86
C ALA A 16 11.41 -4.69 3.91
N PHE A 17 10.91 -3.66 4.60
CA PHE A 17 9.47 -3.40 4.71
C PHE A 17 8.84 -2.93 3.41
N LYS A 18 9.59 -2.23 2.55
CA LYS A 18 9.14 -1.87 1.20
C LYS A 18 8.97 -3.12 0.34
N LYS A 19 9.97 -4.00 0.31
CA LYS A 19 9.89 -5.25 -0.44
C LYS A 19 8.73 -6.11 0.03
N TRP A 20 8.52 -6.18 1.34
CA TRP A 20 7.38 -6.90 1.89
C TRP A 20 6.04 -6.27 1.50
N CYS A 21 5.94 -4.94 1.49
CA CYS A 21 4.74 -4.24 1.00
C CYS A 21 4.41 -4.63 -0.44
N ASP A 22 5.42 -4.63 -1.33
CA ASP A 22 5.25 -5.00 -2.73
C ASP A 22 4.78 -6.47 -2.89
N GLU A 23 5.33 -7.38 -2.08
CA GLU A 23 4.92 -8.80 -2.07
C GLU A 23 3.52 -9.02 -1.50
N TYR A 24 3.17 -8.34 -0.40
CA TYR A 24 1.88 -8.52 0.27
C TYR A 24 0.72 -8.00 -0.57
N PHE A 25 0.89 -6.84 -1.22
CA PHE A 25 -0.14 -6.21 -2.05
C PHE A 25 -0.15 -6.72 -3.50
N TYR A 26 0.47 -7.88 -3.78
CA TYR A 26 0.51 -8.49 -5.09
C TYR A 26 -0.79 -9.26 -5.42
N ILE A 27 -1.38 -8.96 -6.57
CA ILE A 27 -2.58 -9.62 -7.09
C ILE A 27 -2.16 -10.72 -8.06
N ALA A 28 -2.04 -11.95 -7.56
CA ALA A 28 -1.50 -13.09 -8.32
C ALA A 28 -2.21 -13.34 -9.67
N HIS A 29 -3.54 -13.27 -9.68
CA HIS A 29 -4.35 -13.55 -10.88
C HIS A 29 -4.29 -12.44 -11.95
N ARG A 30 -3.70 -11.28 -11.64
CA ARG A 30 -3.51 -10.16 -12.59
C ARG A 30 -2.04 -9.81 -12.82
N GLN A 31 -1.14 -10.43 -12.05
CA GLN A 31 0.28 -10.13 -12.05
C GLN A 31 0.56 -8.63 -11.84
N GLU A 32 -0.24 -7.96 -11.00
CA GLU A 32 -0.10 -6.53 -10.70
C GLU A 32 -0.13 -6.29 -9.19
N ILE A 33 0.66 -5.33 -8.69
CA ILE A 33 0.51 -4.83 -7.32
C ILE A 33 -0.70 -3.88 -7.24
N ARG A 34 -1.32 -3.81 -6.06
CA ARG A 34 -2.53 -2.99 -5.82
C ARG A 34 -2.31 -1.50 -6.08
N GLY A 35 -1.15 -0.99 -5.69
CA GLY A 35 -0.78 0.42 -5.74
C GLY A 35 0.73 0.58 -5.78
N ILE A 36 1.25 1.76 -5.42
CA ILE A 36 2.68 2.08 -5.51
C ILE A 36 3.51 1.64 -4.29
N GLY A 37 2.95 0.74 -3.47
CA GLY A 37 3.62 0.23 -2.26
C GLY A 37 3.63 1.24 -1.10
N GLY A 38 4.68 1.16 -0.30
CA GLY A 38 4.83 1.88 0.96
C GLY A 38 5.70 1.06 1.91
N ILE A 39 5.26 0.90 3.15
CA ILE A 39 5.87 -0.01 4.11
C ILE A 39 4.80 -0.99 4.60
N PHE A 40 5.19 -2.25 4.78
CA PHE A 40 4.36 -3.25 5.42
C PHE A 40 5.25 -4.12 6.30
N PHE A 41 4.81 -4.35 7.52
CA PHE A 41 5.46 -5.25 8.45
C PHE A 41 4.39 -5.93 9.28
N ASP A 42 4.69 -7.15 9.69
CA ASP A 42 3.87 -8.00 10.55
C ASP A 42 4.83 -8.74 11.49
N ASP A 43 4.36 -9.25 12.61
CA ASP A 43 5.17 -10.02 13.57
C ASP A 43 6.47 -9.31 14.06
N LEU A 44 6.47 -7.98 14.19
CA LEU A 44 7.59 -7.24 14.77
C LEU A 44 7.65 -7.52 16.28
N SER A 45 8.56 -8.39 16.70
CA SER A 45 8.73 -8.83 18.08
C SER A 45 10.18 -8.73 18.56
N THR A 46 10.39 -8.98 19.85
CA THR A 46 11.72 -9.06 20.48
C THR A 46 12.57 -10.20 19.88
N GLU A 47 11.92 -11.20 19.28
CA GLU A 47 12.56 -12.38 18.71
C GLU A 47 13.01 -12.16 17.26
N LYS A 48 13.71 -13.14 16.68
CA LYS A 48 14.24 -13.07 15.32
C LYS A 48 13.10 -12.87 14.33
N HIS A 49 13.23 -11.86 13.48
CA HIS A 49 12.23 -11.61 12.46
C HIS A 49 12.57 -12.41 11.20
N THR A 50 11.65 -13.26 10.72
CA THR A 50 11.83 -14.16 9.57
C THR A 50 12.30 -13.48 8.26
N ARG A 51 12.20 -12.15 8.16
CA ARG A 51 12.48 -11.37 6.94
C ARG A 51 13.55 -10.30 7.14
N LEU A 52 14.11 -10.17 8.34
CA LEU A 52 15.23 -9.27 8.64
C LEU A 52 16.44 -10.13 9.05
N LEU A 53 17.65 -9.71 8.70
CA LEU A 53 18.87 -10.34 9.20
C LEU A 53 19.03 -10.03 10.69
N ASP A 54 19.57 -10.97 11.46
CA ASP A 54 19.73 -10.83 12.92
C ASP A 54 20.67 -9.68 13.31
N ASP A 55 21.59 -9.31 12.42
CA ASP A 55 22.59 -8.26 12.62
C ASP A 55 22.06 -6.84 12.36
N ILE A 56 20.78 -6.70 11.98
CA ILE A 56 20.18 -5.41 11.67
C ILE A 56 19.80 -4.66 12.95
N GLU A 57 20.13 -3.37 12.99
CA GLU A 57 19.58 -2.44 13.97
C GLU A 57 18.05 -2.37 13.82
N ARG A 58 17.37 -2.85 14.85
CA ARG A 58 15.91 -2.89 14.92
C ARG A 58 15.47 -2.59 16.35
N PRO A 59 14.26 -2.04 16.54
CA PRO A 59 13.71 -1.89 17.88
C PRO A 59 13.58 -3.27 18.55
N ARG A 60 14.31 -3.46 19.66
CA ARG A 60 14.33 -4.71 20.43
C ARG A 60 13.54 -4.62 21.73
N SER A 61 13.27 -3.41 22.25
CA SER A 61 12.38 -3.23 23.40
C SER A 61 10.93 -2.95 22.98
N LYS A 62 9.98 -3.23 23.88
CA LYS A 62 8.56 -2.92 23.66
C LYS A 62 8.33 -1.41 23.52
N GLU A 63 9.06 -0.61 24.29
CA GLU A 63 9.01 0.85 24.24
C GLU A 63 9.51 1.36 22.89
N ASP A 64 10.65 0.86 22.40
CA ASP A 64 11.20 1.24 21.09
C ASP A 64 10.27 0.85 19.93
N MET A 65 9.62 -0.32 20.02
CA MET A 65 8.65 -0.76 19.02
C MET A 65 7.42 0.14 19.02
N PHE A 66 6.94 0.53 20.21
CA PHE A 66 5.81 1.46 20.33
C PHE A 66 6.16 2.84 19.78
N ASP A 67 7.35 3.35 20.11
CA ASP A 67 7.83 4.63 19.59
C ASP A 67 8.01 4.59 18.06
N PHE A 68 8.50 3.47 17.51
CA PHE A 68 8.56 3.26 16.07
C PHE A 68 7.17 3.28 15.42
N ILE A 69 6.20 2.54 15.96
CA ILE A 69 4.82 2.52 15.44
C ILE A 69 4.20 3.92 15.52
N LYS A 70 4.41 4.64 16.63
CA LYS A 70 3.94 6.01 16.84
C LYS A 70 4.56 6.97 15.82
N ALA A 71 5.87 6.85 15.57
CA ALA A 71 6.57 7.66 14.58
C ALA A 71 6.05 7.39 13.17
N LEU A 72 5.78 6.13 12.81
CA LEU A 72 5.19 5.79 11.52
C LEU A 72 3.76 6.31 11.36
N GLY A 73 2.94 6.21 12.42
CA GLY A 73 1.59 6.77 12.44
C GLY A 73 1.60 8.29 12.24
N ASN A 74 2.49 8.99 12.94
CA ASN A 74 2.68 10.43 12.80
C ASN A 74 3.21 10.82 11.42
N ALA A 75 3.95 9.95 10.73
CA ALA A 75 4.46 10.19 9.39
C ALA A 75 3.41 9.99 8.28
N PHE A 76 2.29 9.33 8.56
CA PHE A 76 1.21 9.15 7.59
C PHE A 76 0.62 10.49 7.15
N ILE A 77 0.24 11.33 8.12
CA ILE A 77 -0.37 12.66 7.89
C ILE A 77 0.49 13.56 6.99
N PRO A 78 1.77 13.85 7.30
CA PRO A 78 2.62 14.70 6.47
C PRO A 78 2.99 14.03 5.13
N SER A 79 2.87 12.71 4.99
CA SER A 79 3.08 12.05 3.71
C SER A 79 1.89 12.19 2.76
N TYR A 80 0.66 12.22 3.30
CA TYR A 80 -0.56 12.16 2.50
C TYR A 80 -1.22 13.54 2.29
N LEU A 81 -1.26 14.39 3.32
CA LEU A 81 -1.92 15.69 3.23
C LEU A 81 -1.37 16.58 2.10
N PRO A 82 -0.05 16.75 1.90
CA PRO A 82 0.46 17.59 0.82
C PRO A 82 0.09 17.07 -0.57
N ILE A 83 -0.04 15.76 -0.73
CA ILE A 83 -0.48 15.14 -1.98
C ILE A 83 -1.94 15.47 -2.24
N LEU A 84 -2.78 15.38 -1.21
CA LEU A 84 -4.20 15.68 -1.29
C LEU A 84 -4.44 17.16 -1.61
N GLU A 85 -3.80 18.06 -0.85
CA GLU A 85 -3.90 19.51 -1.04
C GLU A 85 -3.48 19.91 -2.45
N ARG A 86 -2.35 19.40 -2.94
CA ARG A 86 -1.88 19.67 -4.31
C ARG A 86 -2.87 19.18 -5.36
N ARG A 87 -3.44 17.98 -5.20
CA ARG A 87 -4.40 17.43 -6.17
C ARG A 87 -5.74 18.15 -6.13
N MET A 88 -6.15 18.63 -4.96
CA MET A 88 -7.37 19.43 -4.78
C MET A 88 -7.21 20.82 -5.39
N SER A 89 -6.08 21.50 -5.11
CA SER A 89 -5.82 22.87 -5.59
C SER A 89 -5.61 22.95 -7.10
N MET A 90 -5.05 21.91 -7.73
CA MET A 90 -4.88 21.86 -9.19
C MET A 90 -6.19 21.74 -9.96
N ALA A 91 -7.34 21.53 -9.31
CA ALA A 91 -8.68 21.44 -9.90
C ALA A 91 -8.69 20.75 -11.28
N MET A 92 -7.94 19.64 -11.42
CA MET A 92 -7.69 19.07 -12.74
C MET A 92 -9.02 18.61 -13.34
N PRO A 93 -9.41 19.09 -14.54
CA PRO A 93 -10.65 18.69 -15.17
C PRO A 93 -10.60 17.17 -15.37
N SER A 94 -11.43 16.46 -14.59
CA SER A 94 -11.52 15.02 -14.67
C SER A 94 -12.34 14.67 -15.91
N THR A 95 -11.66 14.34 -17.02
CA THR A 95 -12.33 13.81 -18.21
C THR A 95 -13.07 12.52 -17.85
N ASP A 96 -14.18 12.21 -18.52
CA ASP A 96 -14.93 10.97 -18.29
C ASP A 96 -14.07 9.71 -18.43
N LYS A 97 -13.05 9.74 -19.31
CA LYS A 97 -12.03 8.67 -19.43
C LYS A 97 -11.26 8.46 -18.13
N GLN A 98 -10.79 9.54 -17.49
CA GLN A 98 -10.08 9.47 -16.20
C GLN A 98 -11.01 9.03 -15.05
N ARG A 99 -12.29 9.44 -15.08
CA ARG A 99 -13.29 8.97 -14.12
C ARG A 99 -13.54 7.47 -14.27
N ARG A 100 -13.72 6.98 -15.50
CA ARG A 100 -13.84 5.54 -15.82
C ARG A 100 -12.62 4.77 -15.32
N TRP A 101 -11.42 5.28 -15.61
CA TRP A 101 -10.16 4.69 -15.16
C TRP A 101 -10.08 4.56 -13.63
N ARG A 102 -10.42 5.62 -12.90
CA ARG A 102 -10.46 5.62 -11.43
C ARG A 102 -11.40 4.53 -10.89
N LEU A 103 -12.58 4.36 -11.51
CA LEU A 103 -13.55 3.34 -11.11
C LEU A 103 -13.06 1.91 -11.40
N LEU A 104 -12.34 1.69 -12.51
CA LEU A 104 -11.71 0.41 -12.83
C LEU A 104 -10.61 0.05 -11.81
N ARG A 105 -9.79 1.03 -11.40
CA ARG A 105 -8.77 0.84 -10.34
C ARG A 105 -9.41 0.57 -8.98
N ARG A 106 -10.52 1.24 -8.64
CA ARG A 106 -11.33 0.91 -7.45
C ARG A 106 -11.85 -0.53 -7.51
N GLY A 107 -12.29 -1.00 -8.68
CA GLY A 107 -12.66 -2.40 -8.87
C GLY A 107 -11.51 -3.40 -8.65
N ARG A 108 -10.25 -3.00 -8.88
CA ARG A 108 -9.06 -3.81 -8.50
C ARG A 108 -8.80 -3.80 -7.00
N TYR A 109 -9.01 -2.65 -6.35
CA TYR A 109 -8.90 -2.53 -4.90
C TYR A 109 -9.87 -3.47 -4.17
N VAL A 110 -11.14 -3.47 -4.61
CA VAL A 110 -12.16 -4.40 -4.09
C VAL A 110 -11.75 -5.85 -4.29
N LYS A 111 -11.26 -6.21 -5.49
CA LYS A 111 -10.78 -7.58 -5.77
C LYS A 111 -9.66 -8.02 -4.82
N PHE A 112 -8.71 -7.14 -4.52
CA PHE A 112 -7.64 -7.46 -3.58
C PHE A 112 -8.19 -7.71 -2.17
N ASN A 113 -9.05 -6.82 -1.67
CA ASN A 113 -9.60 -6.93 -0.31
C ASN A 113 -10.37 -8.25 -0.12
N PHE A 114 -11.19 -8.65 -1.10
CA PHE A 114 -11.94 -9.91 -1.00
C PHE A 114 -11.05 -11.16 -1.18
N MET A 115 -10.09 -11.15 -2.09
CA MET A 115 -9.34 -12.38 -2.46
C MET A 115 -8.01 -12.56 -1.75
N HIS A 116 -7.33 -11.50 -1.33
CA HIS A 116 -5.93 -11.58 -0.88
C HIS A 116 -5.71 -11.00 0.51
N ASP A 117 -6.53 -10.04 0.95
CA ASP A 117 -6.34 -9.42 2.25
C ASP A 117 -6.63 -10.41 3.41
N ARG A 118 -5.60 -10.65 4.24
CA ARG A 118 -5.71 -11.60 5.37
C ARG A 118 -6.66 -11.07 6.44
N GLY A 119 -6.64 -9.77 6.70
CA GLY A 119 -7.49 -9.13 7.70
C GLY A 119 -8.98 -9.26 7.36
N THR A 120 -9.34 -8.97 6.10
CA THR A 120 -10.70 -9.14 5.61
C THR A 120 -11.15 -10.60 5.64
N LYS A 121 -10.30 -11.55 5.20
CA LYS A 121 -10.63 -12.99 5.27
C LYS A 121 -10.81 -13.50 6.69
N PHE A 122 -10.00 -13.03 7.63
CA PHE A 122 -10.11 -13.41 9.03
C PHE A 122 -11.41 -12.85 9.64
N GLY A 123 -11.69 -11.56 9.42
CA GLY A 123 -12.92 -10.92 9.87
C GLY A 123 -14.18 -11.59 9.33
N LEU A 124 -14.20 -11.96 8.05
CA LEU A 124 -15.35 -12.66 7.44
C LEU A 124 -15.58 -14.06 7.98
N LYS A 125 -14.54 -14.71 8.53
CA LYS A 125 -14.65 -16.04 9.14
C LYS A 125 -15.01 -15.96 10.63
N ALA A 126 -14.83 -14.80 11.27
CA ALA A 126 -15.13 -14.62 12.67
C ALA A 126 -16.64 -14.28 12.87
N PRO A 127 -17.39 -15.05 13.67
CA PRO A 127 -18.85 -14.93 13.79
C PRO A 127 -19.34 -13.64 14.48
N SER A 128 -18.44 -12.87 15.11
CA SER A 128 -18.76 -11.64 15.85
C SER A 128 -18.12 -10.38 15.27
N ALA A 129 -17.43 -10.47 14.12
CA ALA A 129 -16.83 -9.29 13.52
C ALA A 129 -17.90 -8.38 12.92
N CYS A 130 -17.83 -7.07 13.20
CA CYS A 130 -18.67 -6.08 12.54
C CYS A 130 -18.32 -6.02 11.05
N ILE A 131 -19.08 -6.77 10.25
CA ILE A 131 -18.92 -6.86 8.80
C ILE A 131 -18.98 -5.45 8.18
N GLU A 132 -19.80 -4.56 8.74
CA GLU A 132 -19.92 -3.16 8.32
C GLU A 132 -18.61 -2.38 8.52
N SER A 133 -17.99 -2.45 9.70
CA SER A 133 -16.72 -1.76 9.97
C SER A 133 -15.57 -2.29 9.12
N MET A 134 -15.58 -3.58 8.74
CA MET A 134 -14.50 -4.16 7.92
C MET A 134 -14.69 -3.93 6.41
N LEU A 135 -15.89 -4.22 5.89
CA LEU A 135 -16.17 -4.11 4.45
C LEU A 135 -16.55 -2.68 4.05
N ILE A 136 -17.41 -2.00 4.81
CA ILE A 136 -18.00 -0.72 4.36
C ILE A 136 -17.02 0.44 4.53
N MET A 137 -16.14 0.43 5.54
CA MET A 137 -15.12 1.47 5.71
C MET A 137 -13.99 1.38 4.66
N SER A 138 -13.70 0.17 4.17
CA SER A 138 -12.58 -0.05 3.25
C SER A 138 -12.99 0.01 1.78
N LEU A 139 -14.24 -0.32 1.46
CA LEU A 139 -14.73 -0.34 0.08
C LEU A 139 -15.12 1.06 -0.41
N PRO A 140 -14.76 1.40 -1.66
CA PRO A 140 -15.21 2.65 -2.26
C PRO A 140 -16.71 2.59 -2.59
N GLU A 141 -17.40 3.72 -2.46
CA GLU A 141 -18.82 3.89 -2.81
C GLU A 141 -19.17 3.38 -4.22
N THR A 142 -18.28 3.64 -5.20
CA THR A 142 -18.47 3.23 -6.59
C THR A 142 -17.23 2.55 -7.14
N ALA A 143 -17.43 1.37 -7.71
CA ALA A 143 -16.43 0.59 -8.43
C ALA A 143 -17.03 0.11 -9.76
N ARG A 144 -16.18 -0.10 -10.77
CA ARG A 144 -16.59 -0.57 -12.10
C ARG A 144 -15.76 -1.78 -12.50
N TRP A 145 -16.41 -2.75 -13.12
CA TRP A 145 -15.77 -3.90 -13.74
C TRP A 145 -16.21 -3.99 -15.19
N GLU A 146 -15.24 -4.13 -16.08
CA GLU A 146 -15.49 -4.27 -17.50
C GLU A 146 -14.76 -5.51 -18.01
N TYR A 147 -15.39 -6.20 -18.95
CA TYR A 147 -14.85 -7.41 -19.55
C TYR A 147 -13.75 -7.04 -20.55
N MET A 148 -12.60 -7.73 -20.47
CA MET A 148 -11.49 -7.64 -21.44
C MET A 148 -11.10 -6.20 -21.84
N THR A 149 -11.20 -5.23 -20.93
CA THR A 149 -10.90 -3.84 -21.26
C THR A 149 -9.41 -3.55 -21.18
N ASP A 150 -8.87 -3.00 -22.27
CA ASP A 150 -7.52 -2.45 -22.28
C ASP A 150 -7.44 -1.27 -21.32
N MET A 151 -6.53 -1.40 -20.37
CA MET A 151 -6.37 -0.49 -19.25
C MET A 151 -5.59 0.78 -19.67
N GLY A 152 -5.97 1.37 -20.80
CA GLY A 152 -5.30 2.50 -21.43
C GLY A 152 -3.97 2.09 -22.06
N SER A 153 -3.90 2.07 -23.39
CA SER A 153 -2.65 1.90 -24.15
C SER A 153 -1.79 3.17 -24.20
N ASP A 154 -2.30 4.28 -23.65
CA ASP A 154 -1.61 5.58 -23.71
C ASP A 154 -0.32 5.55 -22.86
N PRO A 155 0.86 5.71 -23.49
CA PRO A 155 2.15 5.63 -22.81
C PRO A 155 2.34 6.70 -21.73
N GLU A 156 1.62 7.83 -21.83
CA GLU A 156 1.87 9.01 -21.00
C GLU A 156 1.25 8.93 -19.60
N SER A 157 0.21 8.12 -19.36
CA SER A 157 -0.50 8.13 -18.07
C SER A 157 -0.90 6.75 -17.55
N GLU A 158 -1.94 6.15 -18.13
CA GLU A 158 -2.55 4.91 -17.65
C GLU A 158 -1.62 3.70 -17.87
N GLY A 159 -1.00 3.61 -19.05
CA GLY A 159 -0.04 2.57 -19.38
C GLY A 159 1.23 2.62 -18.52
N ARG A 160 1.72 3.82 -18.19
CA ARG A 160 2.86 4.01 -17.28
C ARG A 160 2.54 3.49 -15.88
N LEU A 161 1.34 3.77 -15.37
CA LEU A 161 0.91 3.24 -14.09
C LEU A 161 0.84 1.70 -14.14
N VAL A 162 0.22 1.11 -15.16
CA VAL A 162 0.14 -0.34 -15.30
C VAL A 162 1.53 -0.99 -15.37
N ALA A 163 2.50 -0.37 -16.07
CA ALA A 163 3.87 -0.87 -16.12
C ALA A 163 4.54 -0.89 -14.74
N VAL A 164 4.39 0.19 -13.97
CA VAL A 164 4.89 0.28 -12.58
C VAL A 164 4.20 -0.71 -11.65
N LEU A 165 2.92 -0.99 -11.87
CA LEU A 165 2.19 -1.97 -11.08
C LEU A 165 2.57 -3.42 -11.44
N LYS A 166 3.05 -3.68 -12.65
CA LYS A 166 3.57 -5.00 -13.02
C LYS A 166 5.00 -5.21 -12.52
N LYS A 167 5.80 -4.14 -12.51
CA LYS A 167 7.19 -4.14 -12.06
C LYS A 167 7.38 -3.05 -11.01
N PRO A 168 7.38 -3.41 -9.70
CA PRO A 168 7.62 -2.46 -8.64
C PRO A 168 8.97 -1.77 -8.86
N ILE A 169 8.98 -0.44 -8.76
CA ILE A 169 10.19 0.37 -8.83
C ILE A 169 10.57 0.84 -7.43
N ASP A 170 11.83 1.22 -7.26
CA ASP A 170 12.28 1.89 -6.06
C ASP A 170 12.04 3.39 -6.19
N TRP A 171 11.16 3.91 -5.33
CA TRP A 171 10.69 5.30 -5.36
C TRP A 171 11.65 6.28 -4.71
N VAL A 172 12.54 5.77 -3.86
CA VAL A 172 13.53 6.56 -3.16
C VAL A 172 14.89 5.99 -3.53
N TRP A 173 15.83 6.87 -3.86
CA TRP A 173 17.19 6.47 -4.17
C TRP A 173 17.83 5.96 -2.87
N LEU A 174 17.84 4.64 -2.72
CA LEU A 174 18.62 3.95 -1.70
C LEU A 174 20.06 4.00 -2.21
N GLY A 175 20.81 5.01 -1.77
CA GLY A 175 22.18 5.20 -2.20
C GLY A 175 22.97 3.91 -2.05
N LYS A 176 23.47 3.42 -3.18
CA LYS A 176 24.63 2.55 -3.24
C LYS A 176 25.84 3.41 -3.50
#